data_AF-A4F0C8-F1
#
_entry.id   AF-A4F0C8-F1
#
_cell.length_a   1.000
_cell.length_b   1.000
_cell.length_c   1.000
_cell.angle_alpha   90.00
_cell.angle_beta   90.00
_cell.angle_gamma   90.00
#
_symmetry.space_group_name_H-M   'P 1'
#
loop_
_entity.id
_entity.type
_entity.pdbx_description
1 polymer ?
#
loop_
_entity_poly.entity_id
_entity_poly.type
_entity_poly.pdbx_seq_one_letter_code
_entity_poly.pdbx_strand_id
1 'polypeptide(L)' 'MISVQKQAEAVGTLGDGDAPSPRDMFEGVYETMPPHLVRQRQEAGY' A
#
# COMPACT_ATOMS: atom_id res chain seq x y z
N MET A 1 -5.37 -19.86 16.18
CA MET A 1 -6.37 -19.15 15.36
C MET A 1 -6.60 -17.72 15.88
N ILE A 2 -7.15 -17.50 17.08
CA ILE A 2 -7.49 -16.15 17.60
C ILE A 2 -6.28 -15.20 17.74
N SER A 3 -5.09 -15.71 18.12
CA SER A 3 -3.90 -14.87 18.31
C SER A 3 -3.41 -14.20 17.02
N VAL A 4 -3.44 -14.94 15.90
CA VAL A 4 -3.01 -14.45 14.59
C VAL A 4 -3.94 -13.35 14.07
N GLN A 5 -5.25 -13.53 14.25
CA GLN A 5 -6.24 -12.52 13.88
C GLN A 5 -6.01 -11.21 14.65
N LYS A 6 -5.85 -11.28 15.98
CA LYS A 6 -5.61 -10.08 16.80
C LYS A 6 -4.32 -9.36 16.42
N GLN A 7 -3.29 -10.09 16.00
CA GLN A 7 -2.04 -9.50 15.51
C GLN A 7 -2.23 -8.80 14.17
N ALA A 8 -3.02 -9.36 13.26
CA ALA A 8 -3.32 -8.73 11.98
C ALA A 8 -4.20 -7.47 12.14
N GLU A 9 -5.24 -7.53 12.97
CA GLU A 9 -6.12 -6.39 13.26
C GLU A 9 -5.38 -5.22 13.90
N ALA A 10 -4.31 -5.49 14.67
CA ALA A 10 -3.45 -4.45 15.23
C ALA A 10 -2.62 -3.70 14.18
N VAL A 11 -2.45 -4.25 12.97
CA VAL A 11 -1.80 -3.56 11.83
C VAL A 11 -2.81 -2.72 11.06
N GLY A 12 -4.06 -3.15 11.01
CA GLY A 12 -5.14 -2.40 10.40
C GLY A 12 -6.34 -3.28 10.06
N THR A 13 -7.46 -2.62 9.84
CA THR A 13 -8.73 -3.21 9.42
C THR A 13 -9.33 -2.34 8.33
N LEU A 14 -10.49 -2.73 7.78
CA LEU A 14 -11.20 -1.89 6.83
C LEU A 14 -11.68 -0.56 7.44
N GLY A 15 -11.96 -0.53 8.75
CA GLY A 15 -12.55 0.62 9.43
C GLY A 15 -11.59 1.48 10.25
N ASP A 16 -10.36 0.99 10.50
CA ASP A 16 -9.38 1.62 11.38
C ASP A 16 -7.96 1.14 11.03
N GLY A 17 -6.94 1.96 11.28
CA GLY A 17 -5.53 1.66 11.02
C GLY A 17 -4.94 2.35 9.79
N ASP A 18 -3.62 2.27 9.66
CA ASP A 18 -2.89 2.92 8.56
C ASP A 18 -3.06 2.08 7.27
N ALA A 19 -3.81 2.64 6.32
CA ALA A 19 -3.84 2.09 4.97
C ALA A 19 -2.46 2.24 4.32
N PRO A 20 -2.06 1.28 3.45
CA PRO A 20 -0.84 1.42 2.66
C PRO A 20 -0.83 2.73 1.88
N SER A 21 0.35 3.31 1.66
CA SER A 21 0.44 4.56 0.91
C SER A 21 -0.06 4.34 -0.52
N PRO A 22 -0.81 5.30 -1.11
CA PRO A 22 -1.13 5.26 -2.54
C PRO A 22 0.11 5.16 -3.43
N ARG A 23 1.27 5.62 -2.93
CA ARG A 23 2.57 5.44 -3.59
C ARG A 23 2.94 3.97 -3.78
N ASP A 24 2.65 3.14 -2.78
CA ASP A 24 3.07 1.74 -2.73
C ASP A 24 2.32 0.89 -3.78
N MET A 25 1.17 1.36 -4.25
CA MET A 25 0.39 0.73 -5.32
C MET A 25 1.17 0.53 -6.63
N PHE A 26 2.22 1.33 -6.84
CA PHE A 26 3.02 1.31 -8.08
C PHE A 26 4.29 0.46 -7.97
N GLU A 27 4.63 -0.01 -6.77
CA GLU A 27 5.84 -0.79 -6.53
C GLU A 27 5.64 -2.25 -6.96
N GLY A 28 6.68 -2.89 -7.51
CA GLY A 28 6.63 -4.30 -7.94
C GLY A 28 5.86 -4.59 -9.22
N VAL A 29 5.28 -3.58 -9.89
CA VAL A 29 4.59 -3.77 -11.19
C VAL A 29 5.58 -4.15 -12.30
N TYR A 30 6.78 -3.60 -12.26
CA TYR A 30 7.92 -3.94 -13.10
C TYR A 30 9.17 -4.07 -12.23
N GLU A 31 10.19 -4.78 -12.72
CA GLU A 31 11.50 -4.89 -12.06
C GLU A 31 12.10 -3.51 -11.77
N THR A 32 12.00 -2.59 -12.74
CA THR A 32 12.37 -1.19 -12.58
C THR A 32 11.19 -0.31 -12.98
N MET A 33 10.86 0.68 -12.16
CA MET A 33 9.71 1.55 -12.37
C MET A 33 9.86 2.37 -13.67
N PRO A 34 9.01 2.16 -14.69
CA PRO A 34 9.10 2.90 -15.94
C PRO A 34 8.57 4.33 -15.78
N PRO A 35 8.94 5.26 -16.70
CA PRO A 35 8.61 6.69 -16.55
C PRO A 35 7.13 7.03 -16.39
N HIS A 36 6.24 6.25 -17.00
CA HIS A 36 4.79 6.48 -16.89
C HIS A 36 4.26 6.15 -15.48
N LEU A 37 4.76 5.10 -14.83
CA LEU A 37 4.39 4.79 -13.44
C LEU A 37 4.96 5.81 -12.45
N VAL A 38 6.15 6.36 -12.73
CA VAL A 38 6.71 7.46 -11.91
C VAL A 38 5.79 8.68 -11.95
N ARG A 39 5.28 9.04 -13.14
CA ARG A 39 4.31 10.14 -13.30
C ARG A 39 3.01 9.87 -12.55
N GLN A 40 2.41 8.69 -12.74
CA GLN A 40 1.16 8.33 -12.07
C GLN A 40 1.30 8.29 -10.55
N ARG A 41 2.44 7.81 -10.03
CA ARG A 41 2.76 7.82 -8.61
C ARG A 41 2.79 9.22 -8.01
N GLN A 42 3.27 10.21 -8.77
CA GLN A 42 3.27 11.62 -8.34
C GLN A 42 1.86 12.20 -8.34
N GLU A 43 1.06 11.89 -9.35
CA GLU A 43 -0.34 12.35 -9.46
C GLU A 43 -1.24 11.75 -8.36
N ALA A 44 -0.98 10.51 -7.94
CA ALA A 44 -1.73 9.84 -6.88
C ALA A 44 -1.38 10.29 -5.44
N GLY A 45 -0.35 11.12 -5.28
CA GLY A 45 0.17 11.57 -4.00
C GLY A 45 0.28 13.10 -3.83
N TYR A 46 -0.41 13.87 -4.70
CA TYR A 46 -0.65 15.32 -4.50
C TYR A 46 -2.00 15.55 -3.82
#